data_AF-H3H0V4-F1
#
_entry.id   AF-H3H0V4-F1
#
_cell.length_a   1.000
_cell.length_b   1.000
_cell.length_c   1.000
_cell.angle_alpha   90.00
_cell.angle_beta   90.00
_cell.angle_gamma   90.00
#
_symmetry.space_group_name_H-M   'P 1'
#
loop_
_entity.id
_entity.type
_entity.pdbx_description
1 polymer ?
#
loop_
_entity_poly.entity_id
_entity_poly.type
_entity_poly.pdbx_seq_one_letter_code
_entity_poly.pdbx_strand_id
1 'polypeptide(L)'
;MLCPEDAATARLRAWGVADEDNLCSNLEAVETAAYYDDTPTRIISERGAKKGVKIKGRPGPLAIYVDNLKCHVSTEAQDAFATWGTEVVPLPKNTTSVLQPLDVGVMGPFNQKLRAITLSYELSAVRESNRVPLCERLLKLQRLPAPEKRKRLVERVVAAWNAVSESSIKKVWSKAGL
;
A
#
# COMPACT_ATOMS: atom_id res chain seq x y z
N MET A 1 33.42 -14.90 -33.70
CA MET A 1 32.04 -15.43 -33.54
C MET A 1 31.55 -14.97 -32.19
N LEU A 2 30.83 -13.86 -32.12
CA LEU A 2 30.25 -13.34 -30.87
C LEU A 2 28.90 -14.04 -30.67
N CYS A 3 28.70 -14.70 -29.53
CA CYS A 3 27.39 -15.22 -29.15
C CYS A 3 26.39 -14.05 -29.04
N PRO A 4 25.14 -14.19 -29.52
CA PRO A 4 24.14 -13.14 -29.36
C PRO A 4 23.90 -12.92 -27.87
N GLU A 5 23.89 -11.66 -27.43
CA GLU A 5 23.42 -11.33 -26.09
C GLU A 5 21.97 -11.83 -25.95
N ASP A 6 21.67 -12.55 -24.86
CA ASP A 6 20.30 -12.95 -24.62
C ASP A 6 19.46 -11.71 -24.24
N ALA A 7 18.18 -11.73 -24.62
CA ALA A 7 17.28 -10.61 -24.40
C ALA A 7 17.10 -10.27 -22.90
N ALA A 8 17.44 -11.20 -22.00
CA ALA A 8 17.43 -10.97 -20.56
C ALA A 8 18.62 -10.09 -20.12
N THR A 9 19.81 -10.36 -20.66
CA THR A 9 21.05 -9.61 -20.40
C THR A 9 21.00 -8.22 -21.01
N ALA A 10 20.43 -8.08 -22.21
CA ALA A 10 20.16 -6.79 -22.83
C ALA A 10 19.17 -5.93 -22.01
N ARG A 11 18.12 -6.56 -21.47
CA ARG A 11 17.13 -5.90 -20.60
C ARG A 11 17.71 -5.48 -19.24
N LEU A 12 18.56 -6.31 -18.65
CA LEU A 12 19.23 -5.99 -17.37
C LEU A 12 20.22 -4.82 -17.52
N ARG A 13 20.91 -4.71 -18.66
CA ARG A 13 21.79 -3.58 -18.97
C ARG A 13 21.00 -2.29 -19.24
N ALA A 14 19.86 -2.39 -19.94
CA ALA A 14 18.94 -1.26 -20.18
C ALA A 14 18.28 -0.71 -18.89
N TRP A 15 18.28 -1.50 -17.80
CA TRP A 15 17.74 -1.11 -16.49
C TRP A 15 18.80 -0.57 -15.52
N GLY A 16 20.04 -0.33 -16.00
CA GLY A 16 21.07 0.34 -15.21
C GLY A 16 21.50 -0.43 -13.95
N VAL A 17 21.47 -1.76 -13.96
CA VAL A 17 22.03 -2.57 -12.88
C VAL A 17 23.56 -2.54 -13.00
N ALA A 18 24.17 -1.46 -12.54
CA ALA A 18 25.62 -1.31 -12.45
C ALA A 18 26.10 -1.02 -11.01
N ASP A 19 25.20 -0.76 -10.06
CA ASP A 19 25.61 -0.45 -8.69
C ASP A 19 24.53 -0.83 -7.65
N GLU A 20 24.98 -1.17 -6.44
CA GLU A 20 24.12 -1.58 -5.31
C GLU A 20 23.10 -0.50 -4.90
N ASP A 21 23.33 0.76 -5.30
CA ASP A 21 22.44 1.90 -5.05
C ASP A 21 21.15 1.89 -5.89
N ASN A 22 21.05 1.05 -6.93
CA ASN A 22 19.88 1.01 -7.82
C ASN A 22 18.83 -0.07 -7.44
N LEU A 23 19.02 -0.79 -6.34
CA LEU A 23 18.08 -1.84 -5.91
C LEU A 23 16.74 -1.26 -5.42
N CYS A 24 16.77 -0.10 -4.77
CA CYS A 24 15.59 0.56 -4.22
C CYS A 24 14.60 1.00 -5.30
N SER A 25 15.11 1.58 -6.40
CA SER A 25 14.30 2.04 -7.54
C SER A 25 13.65 0.88 -8.31
N ASN A 26 14.37 -0.23 -8.42
CA ASN A 26 13.89 -1.44 -9.10
C ASN A 26 12.79 -2.16 -8.29
N LEU A 27 12.79 -2.04 -6.96
CA LEU A 27 11.76 -2.61 -6.09
C LEU A 27 10.45 -1.82 -6.16
N GLU A 28 10.52 -0.48 -6.17
CA GLU A 28 9.33 0.37 -6.37
C GLU A 28 8.68 0.13 -7.75
N ALA A 29 9.48 -0.12 -8.79
CA ALA A 29 9.00 -0.45 -10.14
C ALA A 29 8.29 -1.83 -10.20
N VAL A 30 8.81 -2.84 -9.48
CA VAL A 30 8.19 -4.17 -9.39
C VAL A 30 6.89 -4.14 -8.57
N GLU A 31 6.84 -3.32 -7.51
CA GLU A 31 5.64 -3.12 -6.69
C GLU A 31 4.54 -2.39 -7.48
N THR A 32 4.92 -1.40 -8.29
CA THR A 32 4.01 -0.68 -9.20
C THR A 32 3.47 -1.61 -10.29
N ALA A 33 4.33 -2.40 -10.96
CA ALA A 33 3.90 -3.31 -12.03
C ALA A 33 2.96 -4.43 -11.54
N ALA A 34 3.13 -4.93 -10.31
CA ALA A 34 2.27 -5.97 -9.75
C ALA A 34 0.86 -5.46 -9.34
N TYR A 35 0.70 -4.14 -9.15
CA TYR A 35 -0.56 -3.51 -8.73
C TYR A 35 -1.47 -3.13 -9.93
N TYR A 36 -0.91 -2.88 -11.11
CA TYR A 36 -1.64 -2.35 -12.26
C TYR A 36 -2.03 -3.37 -13.35
N ASP A 37 -1.71 -4.67 -13.19
CA ASP A 37 -2.14 -5.72 -14.14
C ASP A 37 -3.63 -6.11 -14.01
N ASP A 38 -4.33 -5.63 -12.98
CA ASP A 38 -5.79 -5.77 -12.80
C ASP A 38 -6.43 -4.42 -12.47
N THR A 39 -7.61 -4.11 -13.03
CA THR A 39 -8.34 -2.87 -12.76
C THR A 39 -8.64 -2.76 -11.25
N PRO A 40 -8.17 -1.70 -10.54
CA PRO A 40 -8.23 -1.61 -9.07
C PRO A 40 -9.65 -1.77 -8.48
N THR A 41 -10.67 -1.46 -9.26
CA THR A 41 -12.09 -1.54 -8.87
C THR A 41 -12.59 -2.95 -8.58
N ARG A 42 -12.00 -4.00 -9.16
CA ARG A 42 -12.52 -5.38 -9.03
C ARG A 42 -12.20 -6.01 -7.66
N ILE A 43 -11.02 -5.73 -7.12
CA ILE A 43 -10.53 -6.32 -5.84
C ILE A 43 -11.29 -5.75 -4.63
N ILE A 44 -11.69 -4.48 -4.70
CA ILE A 44 -12.39 -3.79 -3.61
C ILE A 44 -13.87 -4.21 -3.55
N SER A 45 -14.50 -4.38 -4.72
CA SER A 45 -15.89 -4.82 -4.86
C SER A 45 -16.12 -6.24 -4.31
N GLU A 46 -15.23 -7.19 -4.64
CA GLU A 46 -15.37 -8.59 -4.21
C GLU A 46 -15.17 -8.81 -2.70
N ARG A 47 -14.48 -7.90 -1.99
CA ARG A 47 -14.31 -7.95 -0.52
C ARG A 47 -15.30 -7.09 0.26
N GLY A 48 -16.00 -6.16 -0.40
CA GLY A 48 -17.05 -5.33 0.20
C GLY A 48 -18.32 -6.11 0.57
N ALA A 49 -18.47 -7.34 0.08
CA ALA A 49 -19.52 -8.25 0.48
C ALA A 49 -19.21 -8.93 1.83
N LYS A 50 -19.09 -8.16 2.91
CA LYS A 50 -19.06 -8.72 4.28
C LYS A 50 -20.14 -8.05 5.14
N LYS A 51 -21.04 -8.91 5.63
CA LYS A 51 -22.17 -8.65 6.52
C LYS A 51 -21.86 -7.51 7.50
N GLY A 52 -22.75 -6.52 7.53
CA GLY A 52 -22.68 -5.39 8.47
C GLY A 52 -22.46 -5.90 9.89
N VAL A 53 -21.39 -5.41 10.52
CA VAL A 53 -21.12 -5.64 11.94
C VAL A 53 -22.19 -4.87 12.71
N LYS A 54 -23.09 -5.59 13.38
CA LYS A 54 -24.14 -4.99 14.21
C LYS A 54 -23.51 -4.50 15.51
N ILE A 55 -22.99 -3.27 15.51
CA ILE A 55 -22.51 -2.62 16.73
C ILE A 55 -23.72 -2.34 17.62
N LYS A 56 -23.79 -2.98 18.79
CA LYS A 56 -24.86 -2.78 19.78
C LYS A 56 -24.56 -1.53 20.60
N GLY A 57 -25.40 -0.52 20.45
CA GLY A 57 -25.32 0.78 21.12
C GLY A 57 -25.47 1.88 20.07
N ARG A 58 -26.32 2.88 20.31
CA ARG A 58 -26.38 4.06 19.43
C ARG A 58 -25.00 4.71 19.51
N PRO A 59 -24.18 4.70 18.45
CA PRO A 59 -22.91 5.42 18.48
C PRO A 59 -23.23 6.88 18.81
N GLY A 60 -22.40 7.54 19.61
CA GLY A 60 -22.42 9.01 19.66
C GLY A 60 -22.26 9.58 18.24
N PRO A 61 -22.50 10.87 18.02
CA PRO A 61 -22.33 11.46 16.70
C PRO A 61 -20.92 11.14 16.18
N LEU A 62 -20.85 10.41 15.06
CA LEU A 62 -19.61 10.02 14.40
C LEU A 62 -19.43 10.93 13.19
N ALA A 63 -18.22 11.46 12.99
CA ALA A 63 -17.86 12.22 11.81
C ALA A 63 -16.77 11.48 11.03
N ILE A 64 -16.92 11.39 9.71
CA ILE A 64 -15.88 10.93 8.79
C ILE A 64 -15.37 12.11 7.97
N TYR A 65 -14.07 12.40 8.11
CA TYR A 65 -13.40 13.44 7.33
C TYR A 65 -12.91 12.86 6.01
N VAL A 66 -13.32 13.47 4.89
CA VAL A 66 -13.01 12.99 3.54
C VAL A 66 -12.42 14.09 2.68
N ASP A 67 -11.60 13.70 1.69
CA ASP A 67 -11.19 14.61 0.63
C ASP A 67 -12.38 14.96 -0.30
N ASN A 68 -12.14 15.81 -1.30
CA ASN A 68 -13.19 16.23 -2.23
C ASN A 68 -13.29 15.33 -3.48
N LEU A 69 -12.84 14.08 -3.41
CA LEU A 69 -13.07 13.15 -4.51
C LEU A 69 -14.59 13.01 -4.75
N LYS A 70 -15.03 13.09 -6.01
CA LYS A 70 -16.46 13.17 -6.35
C LYS A 70 -17.31 12.06 -5.74
N CYS A 71 -16.77 10.84 -5.61
CA CYS A 71 -17.47 9.71 -4.99
C CYS A 71 -17.52 9.76 -3.46
N HIS A 72 -16.67 10.54 -2.80
CA HIS A 72 -16.70 10.71 -1.33
C HIS A 72 -17.71 11.77 -0.90
N VAL A 73 -17.93 12.79 -1.74
CA VAL A 73 -18.82 13.92 -1.44
C VAL A 73 -20.16 13.87 -2.18
N SER A 74 -20.44 12.75 -2.87
CA SER A 74 -21.71 12.58 -3.59
C SER A 74 -22.88 12.47 -2.61
N THR A 75 -24.08 12.84 -3.07
CA THR A 75 -25.30 12.73 -2.27
C THR A 75 -25.54 11.29 -1.84
N GLU A 76 -25.26 10.33 -2.71
CA GLU A 76 -25.42 8.90 -2.41
C GLU A 76 -24.50 8.43 -1.28
N ALA A 77 -23.26 8.94 -1.22
CA ALA A 77 -22.34 8.65 -0.13
C ALA A 77 -22.83 9.27 1.19
N GLN A 78 -23.27 10.54 1.15
CA GLN A 78 -23.79 11.24 2.33
C GLN A 78 -25.02 10.54 2.91
N ASP A 79 -25.98 10.17 2.06
CA ASP A 79 -27.21 9.47 2.47
C ASP A 79 -26.91 8.08 3.08
N ALA A 80 -25.94 7.36 2.51
CA ALA A 80 -25.51 6.07 3.03
C ALA A 80 -24.90 6.19 4.44
N PHE A 81 -24.03 7.18 4.67
CA PHE A 81 -23.43 7.42 5.99
C PHE A 81 -24.45 7.99 7.00
N ALA A 82 -25.37 8.84 6.55
CA ALA A 82 -26.45 9.38 7.39
C ALA A 82 -27.37 8.25 7.89
N THR A 83 -27.63 7.22 7.08
CA THR A 83 -28.37 6.02 7.49
C THR A 83 -27.67 5.27 8.63
N TRP A 84 -26.34 5.41 8.75
CA TRP A 84 -25.54 4.85 9.85
C TRP A 84 -25.32 5.85 11.00
N GLY A 85 -25.93 7.04 10.95
CA GLY A 85 -25.75 8.09 11.94
C GLY A 85 -24.35 8.72 11.91
N THR A 86 -23.68 8.68 10.75
CA THR A 86 -22.35 9.26 10.53
C THR A 86 -22.45 10.51 9.66
N GLU A 87 -21.88 11.60 10.12
CA GLU A 87 -21.73 12.84 9.35
C GLU A 87 -20.51 12.74 8.44
N VAL A 88 -20.69 13.09 7.16
CA VAL A 88 -19.58 13.20 6.21
C VAL A 88 -19.10 14.65 6.18
N VAL A 89 -17.86 14.88 6.61
CA VAL A 89 -17.25 16.21 6.68
C VAL A 89 -16.21 16.34 5.57
N PRO A 90 -16.52 17.02 4.45
CA PRO A 90 -15.53 17.26 3.42
C PRO A 90 -14.49 18.29 3.89
N LEU A 91 -13.22 18.00 3.65
CA LEU A 91 -12.15 18.97 3.86
C LEU A 91 -12.29 20.15 2.87
N PRO A 92 -11.76 21.35 3.21
CA PRO A 92 -11.62 22.43 2.25
C PRO A 92 -10.85 21.98 0.99
N LYS A 93 -11.23 22.50 -0.17
CA LYS A 93 -10.60 22.11 -1.44
C LYS A 93 -9.09 22.31 -1.41
N ASN A 94 -8.36 21.34 -1.98
CA ASN A 94 -6.90 21.34 -2.12
C ASN A 94 -6.13 21.35 -0.78
N THR A 95 -6.77 20.90 0.31
CA THR A 95 -6.12 20.85 1.63
C THR A 95 -5.83 19.44 2.15
N THR A 96 -6.13 18.40 1.37
CA THR A 96 -5.85 16.97 1.69
C THR A 96 -4.46 16.77 2.28
N SER A 97 -3.43 17.24 1.59
CA SER A 97 -2.02 17.08 2.00
C SER A 97 -1.62 17.85 3.27
N VAL A 98 -2.49 18.71 3.80
CA VAL A 98 -2.21 19.59 4.96
C VAL A 98 -3.16 19.35 6.12
N LEU A 99 -4.42 18.99 5.84
CA LEU A 99 -5.46 18.84 6.85
C LEU A 99 -5.87 17.39 7.08
N GLN A 100 -5.67 16.49 6.13
CA GLN A 100 -6.10 15.10 6.30
C GLN A 100 -5.12 14.34 7.22
N PRO A 101 -5.55 13.89 8.42
CA PRO A 101 -4.69 13.18 9.36
C PRO A 101 -3.98 11.97 8.75
N LEU A 102 -4.67 11.27 7.84
CA LEU A 102 -4.12 10.13 7.13
C LEU A 102 -2.85 10.53 6.37
N ASP A 103 -2.92 11.53 5.49
CA ASP A 103 -1.81 11.95 4.64
C ASP A 103 -0.69 12.65 5.42
N VAL A 104 -1.04 13.53 6.37
CA VAL A 104 -0.05 14.38 7.05
C VAL A 104 0.80 13.65 8.10
N GLY A 105 0.30 12.55 8.65
CA GLY A 105 0.94 11.97 9.82
C GLY A 105 0.82 10.46 10.01
N VAL A 106 -0.18 9.80 9.41
CA VAL A 106 -0.29 8.33 9.50
C VAL A 106 0.49 7.65 8.38
N MET A 107 0.40 8.17 7.16
CA MET A 107 1.01 7.57 5.97
C MET A 107 2.55 7.53 6.05
N GLY A 108 3.20 8.53 6.63
CA GLY A 108 4.67 8.55 6.77
C GLY A 108 5.21 7.36 7.59
N PRO A 109 4.81 7.21 8.87
CA PRO A 109 5.18 6.06 9.69
C PRO A 109 4.77 4.72 9.07
N PHE A 110 3.58 4.63 8.49
CA PHE A 110 3.10 3.43 7.81
C PHE A 110 4.03 3.04 6.64
N ASN A 111 4.34 3.97 5.74
CA ASN A 111 5.22 3.74 4.59
C ASN A 111 6.63 3.33 5.04
N GLN A 112 7.15 3.94 6.11
CA GLN A 112 8.44 3.55 6.68
C GLN A 112 8.43 2.10 7.19
N LYS A 113 7.36 1.69 7.89
CA LYS A 113 7.19 0.30 8.37
C LYS A 113 7.05 -0.68 7.20
N LEU A 114 6.25 -0.33 6.19
CA LEU A 114 6.06 -1.16 5.01
C LEU A 114 7.37 -1.39 4.27
N ARG A 115 8.16 -0.34 4.03
CA ARG A 115 9.49 -0.43 3.40
C ARG A 115 10.43 -1.34 4.20
N ALA A 116 10.51 -1.15 5.51
CA ALA A 116 11.38 -1.95 6.38
C ALA A 116 10.99 -3.44 6.38
N ILE A 117 9.68 -3.74 6.46
CA ILE A 117 9.16 -5.11 6.44
C ILE A 117 9.40 -5.78 5.07
N THR A 118 9.14 -5.06 3.98
CA THR A 118 9.42 -5.53 2.61
C THR A 118 10.88 -5.90 2.45
N LEU A 119 11.79 -5.00 2.81
CA LEU A 119 13.23 -5.25 2.69
C LEU A 119 13.66 -6.46 3.54
N SER A 120 13.17 -6.57 4.79
CA SER A 120 13.47 -7.71 5.67
C SER A 120 13.02 -9.04 5.06
N TYR A 121 11.85 -9.07 4.44
CA TYR A 121 11.31 -10.28 3.82
C TYR A 121 12.12 -10.70 2.60
N GLU A 122 12.47 -9.76 1.73
CA GLU A 122 13.28 -10.00 0.54
C GLU A 122 14.70 -10.45 0.89
N LEU A 123 15.34 -9.78 1.85
CA LEU A 123 16.65 -10.19 2.36
C LEU A 123 16.61 -11.61 2.93
N SER A 124 15.54 -11.97 3.64
CA SER A 124 15.37 -13.32 4.19
C SER A 124 15.22 -14.37 3.09
N ALA A 125 14.37 -14.09 2.09
CA ALA A 125 14.14 -14.99 0.97
C ALA A 125 15.38 -15.16 0.09
N VAL A 126 16.16 -14.09 -0.10
CA VAL A 126 17.47 -14.15 -0.72
C VAL A 126 18.36 -15.04 0.14
N ARG A 127 18.58 -14.75 1.44
CA ARG A 127 19.49 -15.49 2.34
C ARG A 127 19.21 -16.98 2.47
N GLU A 128 17.95 -17.40 2.50
CA GLU A 128 17.55 -18.81 2.61
C GLU A 128 18.09 -19.68 1.46
N SER A 129 18.30 -19.07 0.30
CA SER A 129 18.83 -19.73 -0.90
C SER A 129 20.34 -19.49 -1.09
N ASN A 130 21.14 -19.40 -0.01
CA ASN A 130 22.58 -19.06 -0.08
C ASN A 130 23.46 -20.03 -0.89
N ARG A 131 22.94 -21.20 -1.27
CA ARG A 131 23.64 -22.21 -2.07
C ARG A 131 23.60 -21.96 -3.58
N VAL A 132 22.77 -21.01 -4.03
CA VAL A 132 22.66 -20.61 -5.44
C VAL A 132 23.20 -19.18 -5.66
N PRO A 133 23.66 -18.83 -6.87
CA PRO A 133 24.16 -17.48 -7.17
C PRO A 133 23.11 -16.39 -6.87
N LEU A 134 23.58 -15.19 -6.49
CA LEU A 134 22.69 -14.05 -6.17
C LEU A 134 21.72 -13.73 -7.32
N CYS A 135 22.19 -13.72 -8.56
CA CYS A 135 21.37 -13.44 -9.73
C CYS A 135 20.17 -14.39 -9.85
N GLU A 136 20.36 -15.69 -9.59
CA GLU A 136 19.29 -16.69 -9.68
C GLU A 136 18.24 -16.49 -8.58
N ARG A 137 18.69 -16.09 -7.38
CA ARG A 137 17.82 -15.80 -6.22
C ARG A 137 16.94 -14.59 -6.49
N LEU A 138 17.53 -13.52 -7.04
CA LEU A 138 16.81 -12.32 -7.43
C LEU A 138 15.82 -12.60 -8.57
N LEU A 139 16.23 -13.39 -9.58
CA LEU A 139 15.33 -13.83 -10.65
C LEU A 139 14.15 -14.64 -10.12
N LYS A 140 14.37 -15.52 -9.12
CA LYS A 140 13.29 -16.30 -8.49
C LYS A 140 12.28 -15.39 -7.79
N LEU A 141 12.74 -14.37 -7.07
CA LEU A 141 11.85 -13.37 -6.47
C LEU A 141 11.09 -12.56 -7.52
N GLN A 142 11.78 -12.13 -8.57
CA GLN A 142 11.17 -11.38 -9.67
C GLN A 142 10.11 -12.21 -10.41
N ARG A 143 10.35 -13.52 -10.58
CA ARG A 143 9.48 -14.46 -11.30
C ARG A 143 8.40 -15.10 -10.43
N LEU A 144 8.21 -14.65 -9.19
CA LEU A 144 7.11 -15.15 -8.36
C LEU A 144 5.76 -14.97 -9.08
N PRO A 145 4.87 -15.97 -9.02
CA PRO A 145 3.53 -15.85 -9.58
C PRO A 145 2.80 -14.63 -9.00
N ALA A 146 2.01 -13.94 -9.84
CA ALA A 146 1.24 -12.77 -9.42
C ALA A 146 0.37 -13.01 -8.17
N PRO A 147 -0.33 -14.16 -8.00
CA PRO A 147 -1.07 -14.46 -6.78
C PRO A 147 -0.20 -14.47 -5.52
N GLU A 148 1.03 -15.00 -5.60
CA GLU A 148 1.96 -15.03 -4.47
C GLU A 148 2.50 -13.65 -4.14
N LYS A 149 2.84 -12.84 -5.16
CA LYS A 149 3.25 -11.44 -4.98
C LYS A 149 2.18 -10.64 -4.24
N ARG A 150 0.92 -10.77 -4.67
CA ARG A 150 -0.23 -10.12 -4.01
C ARG A 150 -0.43 -10.59 -2.58
N LYS A 151 -0.34 -11.91 -2.33
CA LYS A 151 -0.45 -12.46 -0.97
C LYS A 151 0.62 -11.87 -0.05
N ARG A 152 1.89 -11.89 -0.48
CA ARG A 152 3.02 -11.31 0.27
C ARG A 152 2.84 -9.81 0.49
N LEU A 153 2.34 -9.07 -0.50
CA LEU A 153 2.05 -7.64 -0.34
C LEU A 153 1.00 -7.40 0.75
N VAL A 154 -0.12 -8.12 0.70
CA VAL A 154 -1.20 -7.99 1.70
C VAL A 154 -0.69 -8.31 3.12
N GLU A 155 0.07 -9.39 3.27
CA GLU A 155 0.67 -9.77 4.57
C GLU A 155 1.59 -8.67 5.11
N ARG A 156 2.42 -8.07 4.25
CA ARG A 156 3.32 -6.97 4.62
C ARG A 156 2.56 -5.69 4.97
N VAL A 157 1.51 -5.35 4.22
CA VAL A 157 0.64 -4.19 4.50
C VAL A 157 -0.06 -4.33 5.85
N VAL A 158 -0.61 -5.51 6.14
CA VAL A 158 -1.25 -5.80 7.44
C VAL A 158 -0.23 -5.71 8.58
N ALA A 159 0.96 -6.30 8.41
CA ALA A 159 2.03 -6.22 9.39
C ALA A 159 2.50 -4.79 9.63
N ALA A 160 2.64 -3.99 8.56
CA ALA A 160 3.03 -2.59 8.65
C ALA A 160 1.97 -1.75 9.37
N TRP A 161 0.69 -1.95 9.07
CA TRP A 161 -0.42 -1.27 9.73
C TRP A 161 -0.50 -1.59 11.21
N ASN A 162 -0.38 -2.88 11.58
CA ASN A 162 -0.38 -3.31 12.98
C ASN A 162 0.83 -2.77 13.77
N ALA A 163 1.91 -2.39 13.09
CA ALA A 163 3.08 -1.77 13.70
C ALA A 163 2.95 -0.25 13.88
N VAL A 164 1.91 0.39 13.33
CA VAL A 164 1.60 1.81 13.59
C VAL A 164 0.95 1.92 14.96
N SER A 165 1.55 2.71 15.85
CA SER A 165 1.04 2.84 17.22
C SER A 165 -0.24 3.68 17.29
N GLU A 166 -1.18 3.30 18.15
CA GLU A 166 -2.38 4.09 18.44
C GLU A 166 -2.02 5.49 18.94
N SER A 167 -0.97 5.62 19.76
CA SER A 167 -0.47 6.91 20.23
C SER A 167 0.00 7.83 19.09
N SER A 168 0.60 7.26 18.04
CA SER A 168 0.98 8.02 16.84
C SER A 168 -0.26 8.54 16.13
N ILE A 169 -1.30 7.72 15.99
CA ILE A 169 -2.57 8.13 15.37
C ILE A 169 -3.19 9.28 16.18
N LYS A 170 -3.41 9.09 17.49
CA LYS A 170 -3.99 10.12 18.36
C LYS A 170 -3.25 11.46 18.30
N LYS A 171 -1.92 11.43 18.26
CA LYS A 171 -1.09 12.63 18.15
C LYS A 171 -1.31 13.38 16.83
N VAL A 172 -1.54 12.66 15.73
CA VAL A 172 -1.79 13.25 14.41
C VAL A 172 -3.16 13.92 14.37
N TRP A 173 -4.18 13.28 14.92
CA TRP A 173 -5.52 13.89 15.05
C TRP A 173 -5.50 15.16 15.92
N SER A 174 -4.86 15.10 17.08
CA SER A 174 -4.69 16.27 17.95
C SER A 174 -3.95 17.42 17.26
N LYS A 175 -2.95 17.13 16.42
CA LYS A 175 -2.24 18.15 15.63
C LYS A 175 -3.10 18.77 14.53
N ALA A 176 -4.03 18.01 13.96
CA ALA A 176 -4.95 18.49 12.95
C ALA A 176 -6.08 19.36 13.55
N GLY A 177 -6.16 19.46 14.88
CA GLY A 177 -7.23 20.18 15.58
C GLY A 177 -8.55 19.40 15.60
N LEU A 178 -8.47 18.07 15.49
CA LEU A 178 -9.59 17.13 15.47
C LEU A 178 -9.59 16.21 16.70
#